data_AF-A0A432UYE6-F1
#
_entry.id   AF-A0A432UYE6-F1
#
_cell.length_a   1.000
_cell.length_b   1.000
_cell.length_c   1.000
_cell.angle_alpha   90.00
_cell.angle_beta   90.00
_cell.angle_gamma   90.00
#
_symmetry.space_group_name_H-M   'P 1'
#
loop_
_entity.id
_entity.type
_entity.pdbx_description
1 polymer ?
#
loop_
_entity_poly.entity_id
_entity_poly.type
_entity_poly.pdbx_seq_one_letter_code
_entity_poly.pdbx_strand_id
1 'polypeptide(L)' 'GLKSLFVLSTHTMHWFQERGYQAGEIEQLPIQRAELYNYQRKSRIFLKTLTEERA' A
#
# COMPACT_ATOMS: atom_id res chain seq x y z
N GLY A 1 -11.03 -4.89 -13.06
CA GLY A 1 -11.01 -5.01 -11.59
C GLY A 1 -9.73 -4.42 -11.04
N LEU A 2 -9.82 -3.68 -9.94
CA LEU A 2 -8.66 -3.22 -9.18
C LEU A 2 -8.12 -4.40 -8.36
N LYS A 3 -6.94 -4.92 -8.72
CA LYS A 3 -6.36 -6.12 -8.09
C LYS A 3 -5.69 -5.83 -6.73
N SER A 4 -5.26 -4.59 -6.50
CA SER A 4 -4.47 -4.24 -5.32
C SER A 4 -4.66 -2.77 -4.93
N LEU A 5 -4.76 -2.53 -3.62
CA LEU A 5 -4.78 -1.20 -3.01
C LEU A 5 -3.43 -0.90 -2.38
N PHE A 6 -2.99 0.34 -2.56
CA PHE A 6 -1.77 0.86 -1.97
C PHE A 6 -2.14 2.09 -1.14
N VAL A 7 -1.68 2.13 0.10
CA VAL A 7 -1.98 3.21 1.04
C VAL A 7 -0.68 3.74 1.61
N LEU A 8 -0.58 5.07 1.71
CA LEU A 8 0.57 5.77 2.25
C LEU A 8 0.15 6.40 3.57
N SER A 9 0.72 5.95 4.67
CA SER A 9 0.42 6.53 5.99
C SER A 9 1.68 6.59 6.85
N THR A 10 1.83 7.67 7.60
CA THR A 10 2.97 7.91 8.49
C THR A 10 2.65 7.59 9.96
N HIS A 11 1.37 7.55 10.36
CA HIS A 11 0.98 7.41 11.77
C HIS A 11 -0.02 6.28 12.08
N THR A 12 -0.58 5.59 11.07
CA THR A 12 -1.71 4.67 11.30
C THR A 12 -1.41 3.21 10.92
N MET A 13 -0.18 2.74 11.13
CA MET A 13 0.26 1.38 10.77
C MET A 13 -0.59 0.26 11.40
N HIS A 14 -0.91 0.37 12.69
CA HIS A 14 -1.60 -0.68 13.44
C HIS A 14 -2.99 -1.00 12.86
N TRP A 15 -3.77 0.04 12.55
CA TRP A 15 -5.09 -0.10 11.95
C TRP A 15 -5.05 -0.80 10.59
N PHE A 16 -4.00 -0.55 9.80
CA PHE A 16 -3.81 -1.20 8.51
C PHE A 16 -3.48 -2.68 8.67
N GLN A 17 -2.59 -3.04 9.59
CA GLN A 17 -2.26 -4.44 9.86
C GLN A 17 -3.49 -5.25 10.29
N GLU A 18 -4.35 -4.71 11.16
CA GLU A 18 -5.59 -5.38 11.58
C GLU A 18 -6.59 -5.57 10.43
N ARG A 19 -6.61 -4.65 9.45
CA ARG A 19 -7.46 -4.74 8.25
C ARG A 19 -6.91 -5.66 7.16
N GLY A 20 -5.81 -6.34 7.44
CA GLY A 20 -5.10 -7.24 6.52
C GLY A 20 -4.26 -6.51 5.48
N TYR A 21 -3.85 -5.26 5.74
CA TYR A 21 -2.82 -4.61 4.95
C TYR A 21 -1.44 -5.04 5.46
N GLN A 22 -0.57 -5.37 4.53
CA GLN A 22 0.81 -5.69 4.82
C GLN A 22 1.68 -4.45 4.64
N ALA A 23 2.60 -4.22 5.57
CA ALA A 23 3.63 -3.21 5.37
C ALA A 23 4.49 -3.66 4.18
N GLY A 24 4.75 -2.74 3.26
CA GLY A 24 5.70 -3.00 2.20
C GLY A 24 6.46 -1.76 1.80
N GLU A 25 7.38 -1.95 0.88
CA GLU A 25 8.34 -0.93 0.52
C GLU A 25 8.00 -0.33 -0.83
N ILE A 26 8.59 0.82 -1.13
CA ILE A 26 8.45 1.47 -2.43
C ILE A 26 8.93 0.58 -3.57
N GLU A 27 9.88 -0.30 -3.29
CA GLU A 27 10.42 -1.26 -4.25
C GLU A 27 9.37 -2.30 -4.70
N GLN A 28 8.28 -2.46 -3.94
CA GLN A 28 7.15 -3.31 -4.30
C GLN A 28 6.10 -2.58 -5.15
N LEU A 29 6.22 -1.25 -5.31
CA LEU A 29 5.35 -0.49 -6.20
C LEU A 29 5.74 -0.75 -7.66
N PRO A 30 4.77 -0.85 -8.58
CA PRO A 30 5.08 -0.83 -10.00
C PRO A 30 5.78 0.50 -10.34
N ILE A 31 6.78 0.45 -11.23
CA ILE A 31 7.67 1.57 -11.57
C ILE A 31 6.91 2.88 -11.81
N GLN A 32 5.80 2.81 -12.54
CA GLN A 32 4.92 3.95 -12.82
C GLN A 32 4.35 4.66 -11.58
N ARG A 33 4.13 3.92 -10.48
CA ARG A 33 3.68 4.48 -9.19
C ARG A 33 4.84 4.86 -8.28
N ALA A 34 5.99 4.20 -8.42
CA ALA A 34 7.22 4.57 -7.72
C ALA A 34 7.73 5.95 -8.21
N GLU A 35 7.60 6.25 -9.50
CA GLU A 35 7.96 7.56 -10.06
C GLU A 35 7.06 8.70 -9.55
N LEU A 36 5.78 8.43 -9.30
CA LEU A 36 4.84 9.37 -8.69
C LEU A 36 5.01 9.48 -7.16
N TYR A 37 5.79 8.59 -6.57
CA TYR A 37 5.98 8.58 -5.13
C TYR A 37 6.98 9.63 -4.71
N ASN A 38 6.55 10.50 -3.79
CA ASN A 38 7.38 11.57 -3.29
C ASN A 38 8.29 11.06 -2.16
N TYR A 39 9.48 10.57 -2.53
CA TYR A 39 10.51 10.03 -1.62
C TYR A 39 10.85 10.99 -0.46
N GLN A 40 10.64 12.30 -0.62
CA GLN A 40 10.87 13.30 0.42
C GLN A 40 9.99 13.12 1.66
N ARG A 41 8.81 12.48 1.53
CA ARG A 41 7.85 12.34 2.64
C ARG A 41 8.08 11.12 3.54
N LYS A 42 9.05 10.25 3.23
CA LYS A 42 9.35 9.00 3.99
C LYS A 42 8.08 8.27 4.50
N SER A 43 7.01 8.27 3.70
CA SER A 43 5.76 7.64 4.14
C SER A 43 5.91 6.13 4.15
N ARG A 44 5.22 5.44 5.07
CA ARG A 44 5.20 3.97 5.05
C ARG A 44 4.13 3.52 4.07
N ILE A 45 4.48 2.55 3.22
CA ILE A 45 3.58 2.01 2.23
C ILE A 45 2.92 0.75 2.81
N PHE A 46 1.63 0.64 2.59
CA PHE A 46 0.83 -0.51 2.95
C PHE A 46 0.12 -1.05 1.71
N LEU A 47 0.24 -2.36 1.50
CA LEU A 47 -0.34 -3.05 0.36
C LEU A 47 -1.47 -3.94 0.87
N LYS A 48 -2.59 -3.93 0.15
CA LYS A 48 -3.65 -4.91 0.34
C LYS A 48 -4.08 -5.46 -1.00
N THR A 49 -3.97 -6.77 -1.14
CA THR A 49 -4.54 -7.49 -2.27
C THR A 49 -6.05 -7.45 -2.12
N LEU A 50 -6.72 -6.83 -3.08
CA LEU A 50 -8.17 -6.95 -3.22
C LEU A 50 -8.41 -8.28 -3.93
N THR A 51 -8.37 -9.37 -3.16
CA THR A 51 -9.00 -10.61 -3.62
C THR A 51 -10.47 -10.28 -3.68
N GLU A 52 -10.99 -10.10 -4.89
CA GLU A 52 -12.39 -9.84 -5.16
C GLU A 52 -13.18 -11.10 -4.78
N GLU A 53 -13.37 -11.34 -3.49
CA GLU A 53 -14.26 -12.37 -2.98
C GLU A 53 -15.69 -11.79 -3.06
N ARG A 54 -16.19 -11.68 -4.29
CA ARG A 54 -17.64 -11.66 -4.52
C ARG A 54 -18.05 -13.11 -4.67
N ALA A 55 -18.38 -13.73 -3.54
CA ALA A 55 -19.28 -14.88 -3.49
C ALA A 55 -20.73 -14.38 -3.52
#